data_AF-A0A7D6GHV6-F1
#
_entry.id   AF-A0A7D6GHV6-F1
#
_cell.length_a   1.000
_cell.length_b   1.000
_cell.length_c   1.000
_cell.angle_alpha   90.00
_cell.angle_beta   90.00
_cell.angle_gamma   90.00
#
_symmetry.space_group_name_H-M   'P 1'
#
loop_
_entity.id
_entity.type
_entity.pdbx_description
1 polymer ?
#
loop_
_entity_poly.entity_id
_entity_poly.type
_entity_poly.pdbx_seq_one_letter_code
_entity_poly.pdbx_strand_id
1 'polypeptide(L)'
;MALIGAAAVVYGVPSASAGEAAAGETAPVAEVRSSGATAADDHPAKSSADPVLSGKRRITIVRVGSFESGLSLLDGGRLTEVDDDRGRQVFVPTPLGSGEYLIKAYYGGGTGKPVCWQAHNPGDSQPLFVRGAACRADDPAQRFVVAAVPAGGPREYLISNRWAYLRDSARSGLILEELGDAPPVSSFRFNDAGPAPRRR
;
A
#
# COMPACT_ATOMS: atom_id res chain seq x y z
N MET A 1 47.41 -8.57 -23.05
CA MET A 1 46.52 -9.02 -24.15
C MET A 1 45.24 -8.21 -24.02
N ALA A 2 44.95 -7.23 -24.89
CA ALA A 2 44.60 -7.35 -26.32
C ALA A 2 43.15 -7.86 -26.51
N LEU A 3 42.25 -7.25 -27.30
CA LEU A 3 42.21 -6.03 -28.16
C LEU A 3 40.72 -5.68 -28.44
N ILE A 4 40.40 -4.41 -28.70
CA ILE A 4 39.43 -3.87 -29.72
C ILE A 4 37.95 -4.39 -29.73
N GLY A 5 36.90 -3.58 -29.97
CA GLY A 5 36.86 -2.13 -30.30
C GLY A 5 35.47 -1.60 -30.71
N ALA A 6 35.46 -0.50 -31.47
CA ALA A 6 34.31 0.28 -31.95
C ALA A 6 33.61 -0.37 -33.19
N ALA A 7 32.59 0.18 -33.88
CA ALA A 7 32.05 1.55 -33.96
C ALA A 7 30.57 1.59 -34.46
N ALA A 8 30.02 2.79 -34.67
CA ALA A 8 28.64 3.09 -35.09
C ALA A 8 28.39 2.99 -36.62
N VAL A 9 27.10 2.95 -37.05
CA VAL A 9 26.53 3.28 -38.40
C VAL A 9 24.99 3.08 -38.35
N VAL A 10 24.10 3.73 -39.13
CA VAL A 10 23.94 5.14 -39.57
C VAL A 10 22.52 5.32 -40.23
N TYR A 11 21.87 6.48 -40.03
CA TYR A 11 20.68 7.10 -40.70
C TYR A 11 19.71 6.32 -41.63
N GLY A 12 18.41 6.64 -41.52
CA GLY A 12 17.36 6.36 -42.54
C GLY A 12 16.27 7.44 -42.54
N VAL A 13 15.88 7.96 -43.72
CA VAL A 13 15.07 9.17 -43.96
C VAL A 13 13.71 8.78 -44.61
N PRO A 14 12.59 9.52 -44.41
CA PRO A 14 11.25 9.08 -44.83
C PRO A 14 10.94 9.24 -46.34
N SER A 15 9.93 8.48 -46.80
CA SER A 15 9.19 8.60 -48.08
C SER A 15 7.68 8.51 -47.76
N ALA A 16 6.79 9.43 -48.17
CA ALA A 16 6.36 9.80 -49.54
C ALA A 16 5.40 8.74 -50.17
N SER A 17 4.27 9.06 -50.81
CA SER A 17 3.55 10.35 -51.00
C SER A 17 2.10 10.13 -51.50
N ALA A 18 1.32 11.22 -51.53
CA ALA A 18 0.20 11.55 -52.45
C ALA A 18 -1.14 10.78 -52.43
N GLY A 19 -2.23 11.56 -52.52
CA GLY A 19 -3.62 11.12 -52.60
C GLY A 19 -4.63 12.29 -52.73
N GLU A 20 -4.43 13.17 -53.72
CA GLU A 20 -5.46 14.11 -54.22
C GLU A 20 -6.65 13.33 -54.82
N ALA A 21 -7.88 13.84 -54.98
CA ALA A 21 -8.58 15.05 -54.51
C ALA A 21 -10.10 14.87 -54.79
N ALA A 22 -10.97 15.72 -54.23
CA ALA A 22 -12.11 16.36 -54.95
C ALA A 22 -12.89 17.30 -54.02
N ALA A 23 -13.61 18.27 -54.59
CA ALA A 23 -14.17 19.44 -53.91
C ALA A 23 -15.72 19.46 -53.81
N GLY A 24 -16.24 20.43 -53.03
CA GLY A 24 -17.66 20.71 -52.76
C GLY A 24 -17.93 20.75 -51.25
N GLU A 25 -18.68 21.68 -50.66
CA GLU A 25 -19.43 22.84 -51.19
C GLU A 25 -19.61 23.90 -50.06
N THR A 26 -20.02 25.13 -50.39
CA THR A 26 -20.07 26.28 -49.46
C THR A 26 -21.24 26.32 -48.47
N ALA A 27 -20.92 26.52 -47.19
CA ALA A 27 -21.59 27.36 -46.16
C ALA A 27 -23.10 27.11 -45.83
N PRO A 28 -23.52 27.21 -44.54
CA PRO A 28 -23.54 28.50 -43.84
C PRO A 28 -23.06 28.49 -42.37
N VAL A 29 -22.80 29.69 -41.85
CA VAL A 29 -22.42 29.95 -40.45
C VAL A 29 -23.65 29.95 -39.55
N ALA A 30 -23.59 29.24 -38.41
CA ALA A 30 -24.65 29.26 -37.39
C ALA A 30 -24.07 29.51 -35.98
N GLU A 31 -24.51 30.63 -35.40
CA GLU A 31 -24.45 31.08 -34.00
C GLU A 31 -23.60 30.30 -32.96
N VAL A 32 -22.59 31.01 -32.42
CA VAL A 32 -22.00 30.68 -31.11
C VAL A 32 -23.01 31.04 -30.00
N ARG A 33 -23.69 30.03 -29.44
CA ARG A 33 -24.43 30.17 -28.18
C ARG A 33 -23.65 29.57 -27.02
N SER A 34 -22.76 30.39 -26.45
CA SER A 34 -22.07 30.08 -25.20
C SER A 34 -23.11 29.89 -24.09
N SER A 35 -23.30 28.63 -23.68
CA SER A 35 -24.36 28.22 -22.77
C SER A 35 -23.75 27.75 -21.46
N GLY A 36 -23.95 28.54 -20.40
CA GLY A 36 -23.81 28.07 -19.01
C GLY A 36 -22.42 27.68 -18.57
N ALA A 37 -21.57 28.68 -18.27
CA ALA A 37 -20.53 28.48 -17.26
C ALA A 37 -21.20 28.37 -15.88
N THR A 38 -21.76 27.22 -15.54
CA THR A 38 -22.06 26.88 -14.15
C THR A 38 -20.75 26.84 -13.40
N ALA A 39 -20.56 27.78 -12.47
CA ALA A 39 -19.47 27.72 -11.51
C ALA A 39 -19.54 26.37 -10.80
N ALA A 40 -18.52 25.53 -11.01
CA ALA A 40 -18.32 24.38 -10.15
C ALA A 40 -17.95 24.92 -8.78
N ASP A 41 -18.69 24.52 -7.74
CA ASP A 41 -18.29 24.79 -6.36
C ASP A 41 -16.89 24.21 -6.14
N ASP A 42 -15.90 25.09 -5.97
CA ASP A 42 -14.56 24.77 -5.47
C ASP A 42 -14.63 24.44 -3.95
N HIS A 43 -15.50 23.49 -3.60
CA HIS A 43 -15.41 22.77 -2.36
C HIS A 43 -14.13 21.92 -2.42
N PRO A 44 -13.12 22.18 -1.57
CA PRO A 44 -11.93 21.35 -1.55
C PRO A 44 -12.36 19.93 -1.24
N ALA A 45 -12.17 19.03 -2.22
CA ALA A 45 -12.52 17.64 -2.09
C ALA A 45 -11.76 17.09 -0.87
N LYS A 46 -12.49 16.80 0.22
CA LYS A 46 -11.93 16.12 1.38
C LYS A 46 -11.30 14.84 0.87
N SER A 47 -9.97 14.78 0.87
CA SER A 47 -9.21 13.62 0.42
C SER A 47 -9.81 12.38 1.07
N SER A 48 -10.48 11.57 0.27
CA SER A 48 -11.26 10.45 0.80
C SER A 48 -10.29 9.40 1.28
N ALA A 49 -10.14 9.29 2.59
CA ALA A 49 -9.24 8.33 3.22
C ALA A 49 -9.45 6.94 2.58
N ASP A 50 -8.37 6.30 2.13
CA ASP A 50 -8.43 5.09 1.30
C ASP A 50 -9.39 4.06 1.94
N PRO A 51 -10.38 3.54 1.18
CA PRO A 51 -11.31 2.54 1.69
C PRO A 51 -10.67 1.39 2.46
N VAL A 52 -9.44 0.96 2.16
CA VAL A 52 -8.77 -0.12 2.93
C VAL A 52 -8.42 0.25 4.37
N LEU A 53 -8.30 1.55 4.68
CA LEU A 53 -8.03 2.08 6.03
C LEU A 53 -9.31 2.43 6.81
N SER A 54 -10.49 2.24 6.21
CA SER A 54 -11.77 2.63 6.82
C SER A 54 -12.26 1.75 7.99
N GLY A 55 -11.58 0.63 8.29
CA GLY A 55 -12.08 -0.42 9.19
C GLY A 55 -13.29 -1.20 8.66
N LYS A 56 -13.79 -0.88 7.45
CA LYS A 56 -14.92 -1.55 6.79
C LYS A 56 -14.48 -2.53 5.70
N ARG A 57 -13.19 -2.57 5.37
CA ARG A 57 -12.58 -3.53 4.44
C ARG A 57 -11.67 -4.49 5.19
N ARG A 58 -11.60 -5.72 4.71
CA ARG A 58 -10.54 -6.67 5.05
C ARG A 58 -9.46 -6.60 3.97
N ILE A 59 -8.21 -6.80 4.34
CA ILE A 59 -7.06 -6.75 3.43
C ILE A 59 -6.17 -7.97 3.59
N THR A 60 -5.38 -8.26 2.56
CA THR A 60 -4.07 -8.92 2.73
C THR A 60 -2.98 -7.88 2.57
N ILE A 61 -1.80 -8.15 3.14
CA ILE A 61 -0.66 -7.24 3.09
C ILE A 61 0.52 -8.02 2.48
N VAL A 62 1.20 -7.42 1.51
CA VAL A 62 2.39 -7.98 0.85
C VAL A 62 3.49 -6.92 0.87
N ARG A 63 4.73 -7.28 1.21
CA ARG A 63 5.87 -6.37 1.13
C ARG A 63 6.20 -6.06 -0.34
N VAL A 64 6.39 -4.79 -0.66
CA VAL A 64 6.81 -4.39 -2.01
C VAL A 64 8.22 -4.91 -2.29
N GLY A 65 8.40 -5.57 -3.44
CA GLY A 65 9.64 -6.26 -3.79
C GLY A 65 9.75 -7.71 -3.27
N SER A 66 8.80 -8.20 -2.47
CA SER A 66 8.61 -9.65 -2.29
C SER A 66 7.80 -10.22 -3.45
N PHE A 67 8.10 -11.46 -3.85
CA PHE A 67 7.56 -12.05 -5.08
C PHE A 67 6.21 -12.73 -4.89
N GLU A 68 6.01 -13.51 -3.82
CA GLU A 68 4.72 -14.18 -3.53
C GLU A 68 4.31 -14.15 -2.04
N SER A 69 5.21 -13.77 -1.12
CA SER A 69 5.00 -13.92 0.32
C SER A 69 4.05 -12.86 0.91
N GLY A 70 2.96 -13.33 1.53
CA GLY A 70 2.00 -12.50 2.26
C GLY A 70 2.34 -12.38 3.75
N LEU A 71 1.93 -11.27 4.38
CA LEU A 71 2.01 -11.14 5.83
C LEU A 71 1.04 -12.12 6.51
N SER A 72 1.57 -12.93 7.43
CA SER A 72 0.77 -13.76 8.32
C SER A 72 1.18 -13.56 9.77
N LEU A 73 0.19 -13.39 10.64
CA LEU A 73 0.38 -13.52 12.07
C LEU A 73 0.16 -14.99 12.47
N LEU A 74 1.25 -15.70 12.73
CA LEU A 74 1.23 -17.13 13.09
C LEU A 74 0.64 -17.35 14.49
N ASP A 75 0.13 -18.56 14.75
CA ASP A 75 -0.40 -18.96 16.06
C ASP A 75 0.70 -19.07 17.14
N GLY A 76 1.96 -19.26 16.74
CA GLY A 76 3.15 -19.05 17.58
C GLY A 76 3.37 -17.58 17.99
N GLY A 77 2.46 -16.69 17.61
CA GLY A 77 2.33 -15.34 18.11
C GLY A 77 3.02 -14.27 17.27
N ARG A 78 3.95 -14.59 16.36
CA ARG A 78 4.76 -13.62 15.61
C ARG A 78 4.24 -13.35 14.20
N LEU A 79 4.32 -12.09 13.76
CA LEU A 79 4.10 -11.67 12.38
C LEU A 79 5.32 -12.04 11.52
N THR A 80 5.08 -12.67 10.37
CA THR A 80 6.10 -13.09 9.40
C THR A 80 5.57 -12.96 7.98
N GLU A 81 6.44 -13.12 6.98
CA GLU A 81 6.03 -13.42 5.61
C GLU A 81 5.88 -14.94 5.45
N VAL A 82 4.88 -15.40 4.69
CA VAL A 82 4.66 -16.81 4.29
C VAL A 82 4.13 -16.90 2.86
N ASP A 83 4.38 -18.02 2.18
CA ASP A 83 3.90 -18.32 0.82
C ASP A 83 2.67 -19.26 0.80
N ASP A 84 2.27 -19.78 1.96
CA ASP A 84 1.11 -20.67 2.15
C ASP A 84 -0.06 -19.93 2.84
N ASP A 85 -1.06 -20.66 3.36
CA ASP A 85 -2.26 -20.10 4.02
C ASP A 85 -2.20 -20.13 5.57
N ARG A 86 -1.06 -20.47 6.17
CA ARG A 86 -0.94 -20.66 7.62
C ARG A 86 -1.12 -19.35 8.39
N GLY A 87 -1.77 -19.44 9.54
CA GLY A 87 -1.96 -18.33 10.47
C GLY A 87 -3.01 -17.31 10.01
N ARG A 88 -2.82 -16.05 10.41
CA ARG A 88 -3.81 -14.98 10.26
C ARG A 88 -3.32 -13.95 9.26
N GLN A 89 -3.80 -14.09 8.02
CA GLN A 89 -3.39 -13.30 6.84
C GLN A 89 -4.41 -12.23 6.44
N VAL A 90 -5.59 -12.26 7.03
CA VAL A 90 -6.68 -11.33 6.74
C VAL A 90 -6.71 -10.26 7.81
N PHE A 91 -6.38 -9.03 7.45
CA PHE A 91 -6.29 -7.91 8.39
C PHE A 91 -7.44 -6.91 8.22
N VAL A 92 -7.77 -6.17 9.28
CA VAL A 92 -8.72 -5.05 9.23
C VAL A 92 -8.11 -3.86 9.99
N PRO A 93 -7.50 -2.88 9.28
CA PRO A 93 -7.01 -1.64 9.88
C PRO A 93 -8.21 -0.85 10.41
N THR A 94 -8.36 -0.79 11.73
CA THR A 94 -9.48 -0.10 12.37
C THR A 94 -9.01 1.27 12.85
N PRO A 95 -9.47 2.39 12.27
CA PRO A 95 -8.98 3.71 12.62
C PRO A 95 -9.30 4.06 14.08
N LEU A 96 -8.33 4.67 14.75
CA LEU A 96 -8.44 5.20 16.12
C LEU A 96 -8.52 6.74 16.14
N GLY A 97 -8.17 7.38 15.03
CA GLY A 97 -7.99 8.83 14.91
C GLY A 97 -6.54 9.16 14.54
N SER A 98 -6.27 10.38 14.07
CA SER A 98 -4.92 10.91 13.83
C SER A 98 -3.96 10.04 12.99
N GLY A 99 -4.47 9.17 12.12
CA GLY A 99 -3.66 8.21 11.35
C GLY A 99 -3.18 6.98 12.13
N GLU A 100 -3.62 6.80 13.38
CA GLU A 100 -3.43 5.57 14.16
C GLU A 100 -4.52 4.54 13.85
N TYR A 101 -4.12 3.27 13.85
CA TYR A 101 -4.96 2.11 13.56
C TYR A 101 -4.71 0.97 14.55
N LEU A 102 -5.80 0.31 14.94
CA LEU A 102 -5.75 -1.00 15.57
C LEU A 102 -5.85 -2.06 14.46
N ILE A 103 -4.74 -2.75 14.16
CA ILE A 103 -4.69 -3.79 13.12
C ILE A 103 -5.19 -5.12 13.70
N LYS A 104 -6.42 -5.51 13.33
CA LYS A 104 -7.00 -6.81 13.69
C LYS A 104 -6.56 -7.88 12.69
N ALA A 105 -6.21 -9.06 13.17
CA ALA A 105 -5.81 -10.22 12.38
C ALA A 105 -6.79 -11.40 12.55
N TYR A 106 -7.29 -11.90 11.42
CA TYR A 106 -8.24 -13.00 11.29
C TYR A 106 -7.62 -14.14 10.47
N TYR A 107 -8.11 -15.36 10.66
CA TYR A 107 -7.79 -16.49 9.76
C TYR A 107 -8.38 -16.25 8.36
N GLY A 108 -8.04 -17.14 7.43
CA GLY A 108 -8.60 -17.20 6.08
C GLY A 108 -10.11 -16.91 6.03
N GLY A 109 -10.52 -16.12 5.04
CA GLY A 109 -11.90 -15.66 4.90
C GLY A 109 -12.35 -14.58 5.90
N GLY A 110 -11.52 -14.15 6.85
CA GLY A 110 -11.93 -13.18 7.89
C GLY A 110 -12.74 -13.85 9.01
N THR A 111 -12.48 -15.12 9.30
CA THR A 111 -13.23 -15.93 10.25
C THR A 111 -12.67 -15.86 11.68
N GLY A 112 -13.49 -16.25 12.66
CA GLY A 112 -13.12 -16.34 14.07
C GLY A 112 -13.02 -15.01 14.82
N LYS A 113 -12.64 -15.09 16.10
CA LYS A 113 -12.34 -13.91 16.92
C LYS A 113 -10.98 -13.34 16.48
N PRO A 114 -10.87 -12.03 16.21
CA PRO A 114 -9.58 -11.42 15.90
C PRO A 114 -8.69 -11.34 17.13
N VAL A 115 -7.39 -11.45 16.89
CA VAL A 115 -6.35 -10.87 17.75
C VAL A 115 -5.91 -9.55 17.11
N CYS A 116 -5.25 -8.68 17.87
CA CYS A 116 -4.68 -7.45 17.33
C CYS A 116 -3.16 -7.52 17.33
N TRP A 117 -2.55 -6.82 16.37
CA TRP A 117 -1.11 -6.59 16.35
C TRP A 117 -0.69 -5.83 17.61
N GLN A 118 0.41 -6.24 18.21
CA GLN A 118 1.07 -5.57 19.33
C GLN A 118 2.58 -5.54 19.05
N ALA A 119 3.19 -4.36 19.09
CA ALA A 119 4.64 -4.22 19.13
C ALA A 119 5.16 -4.83 20.43
N HIS A 120 6.10 -5.77 20.32
CA HIS A 120 6.69 -6.47 21.46
C HIS A 120 8.20 -6.26 21.48
N ASN A 121 8.69 -5.80 22.62
CA ASN A 121 10.11 -5.80 22.94
C ASN A 121 10.44 -7.07 23.76
N PRO A 122 11.22 -8.02 23.20
CA PRO A 122 11.69 -9.21 23.91
C PRO A 122 12.90 -8.97 24.84
N GLY A 123 13.44 -7.75 24.88
CA GLY A 123 14.67 -7.39 25.59
C GLY A 123 15.89 -7.29 24.66
N ASP A 124 17.02 -6.84 25.21
CA ASP A 124 18.16 -6.29 24.45
C ASP A 124 18.91 -7.28 23.53
N SER A 125 18.57 -8.57 23.58
CA SER A 125 19.20 -9.61 22.75
C SER A 125 18.46 -9.92 21.44
N GLN A 126 17.26 -9.37 21.24
CA GLN A 126 16.41 -9.64 20.08
C GLN A 126 15.73 -8.37 19.58
N PRO A 127 15.54 -8.21 18.26
CA PRO A 127 14.84 -7.04 17.71
C PRO A 127 13.37 -7.03 18.14
N LEU A 128 12.77 -5.84 18.22
CA LEU A 128 11.34 -5.71 18.42
C LEU A 128 10.59 -6.40 17.27
N PHE A 129 9.42 -6.98 17.55
CA PHE A 129 8.59 -7.59 16.51
C PHE A 129 7.10 -7.40 16.78
N VAL A 130 6.29 -7.56 15.74
CA VAL A 130 4.83 -7.55 15.89
C VAL A 130 4.35 -8.94 16.33
N ARG A 131 3.55 -8.98 17.40
CA ARG A 131 2.89 -10.18 17.89
C ARG A 131 1.37 -10.07 17.96
N GLY A 132 0.70 -11.18 18.22
CA GLY A 132 -0.74 -11.24 18.47
C GLY A 132 -1.08 -11.01 19.93
N ALA A 133 -2.05 -10.14 20.20
CA ALA A 133 -2.56 -9.86 21.54
C ALA A 133 -4.10 -9.72 21.56
N ALA A 134 -4.69 -9.70 22.75
CA ALA A 134 -6.08 -9.29 22.92
C ALA A 134 -6.23 -7.79 22.58
N CYS A 135 -7.16 -7.49 21.68
CA CYS A 135 -7.39 -6.14 21.16
C CYS A 135 -7.72 -5.11 22.24
N ARG A 136 -6.87 -4.09 22.36
CA ARG A 136 -7.01 -2.92 23.26
C ARG A 136 -6.65 -1.66 22.49
N ALA A 137 -7.60 -0.75 22.32
CA ALA A 137 -7.41 0.51 21.56
C ALA A 137 -6.66 1.59 22.37
N ASP A 138 -6.65 1.44 23.69
CA ASP A 138 -5.94 2.23 24.69
C ASP A 138 -4.48 1.80 24.87
N ASP A 139 -4.12 0.56 24.54
CA ASP A 139 -2.74 0.03 24.59
C ASP A 139 -1.84 0.67 23.50
N PRO A 140 -0.84 1.50 23.86
CA PRO A 140 0.02 2.17 22.87
C PRO A 140 0.85 1.20 22.03
N ALA A 141 1.10 -0.02 22.53
CA ALA A 141 1.80 -1.05 21.75
C ALA A 141 0.92 -1.64 20.63
N GLN A 142 -0.40 -1.41 20.63
CA GLN A 142 -1.33 -1.87 19.59
C GLN A 142 -1.74 -0.78 18.59
N ARG A 143 -1.22 0.45 18.74
CA ARG A 143 -1.51 1.58 17.85
C ARG A 143 -0.48 1.69 16.75
N PHE A 144 -0.84 1.33 15.53
CA PHE A 144 0.05 1.41 14.38
C PHE A 144 -0.31 2.61 13.52
N VAL A 145 0.69 3.40 13.13
CA VAL A 145 0.52 4.42 12.09
C VAL A 145 0.69 3.72 10.74
N VAL A 146 -0.24 4.00 9.82
CA VAL A 146 -0.18 3.51 8.43
C VAL A 146 -0.19 4.74 7.53
N ALA A 147 0.99 5.07 7.01
CA ALA A 147 1.23 6.28 6.22
C ALA A 147 1.52 5.92 4.75
N ALA A 148 0.89 6.61 3.81
CA ALA A 148 1.14 6.36 2.39
C ALA A 148 2.59 6.73 2.03
N VAL A 149 3.25 5.90 1.21
CA VAL A 149 4.59 6.22 0.69
C VAL A 149 4.48 7.43 -0.28
N PRO A 150 5.22 8.53 -0.07
CA PRO A 150 5.26 9.64 -1.02
C PRO A 150 5.74 9.17 -2.39
N ALA A 151 4.94 9.42 -3.44
CA ALA A 151 5.16 8.89 -4.80
C ALA A 151 5.25 7.35 -4.91
N GLY A 152 4.79 6.61 -3.90
CA GLY A 152 4.70 5.14 -3.94
C GLY A 152 3.55 4.63 -4.82
N GLY A 153 3.49 3.32 -5.00
CA GLY A 153 2.45 2.65 -5.76
C GLY A 153 1.06 2.74 -5.12
N PRO A 154 0.00 2.31 -5.85
CA PRO A 154 -1.36 2.27 -5.31
C PRO A 154 -1.43 1.42 -4.04
N ARG A 155 -1.91 2.03 -2.95
CA ARG A 155 -2.03 1.41 -1.62
C ARG A 155 -0.71 0.93 -1.03
N GLU A 156 0.38 1.61 -1.35
CA GLU A 156 1.69 1.36 -0.77
C GLU A 156 1.87 2.19 0.51
N TYR A 157 2.16 1.50 1.61
CA TYR A 157 2.18 2.07 2.95
C TYR A 157 3.45 1.75 3.71
N LEU A 158 3.94 2.72 4.47
CA LEU A 158 4.81 2.51 5.61
C LEU A 158 3.95 2.15 6.82
N ILE A 159 4.37 1.14 7.57
CA ILE A 159 3.74 0.76 8.83
C ILE A 159 4.74 1.05 9.95
N SER A 160 4.31 1.76 10.98
CA SER A 160 5.09 2.00 12.18
C SER A 160 4.24 1.89 13.44
N ASN A 161 4.90 1.79 14.58
CA ASN A 161 4.33 2.05 15.90
C ASN A 161 5.16 3.18 16.53
N ARG A 162 4.73 3.72 17.68
CA ARG A 162 5.34 4.87 18.40
C ARG A 162 6.85 4.78 18.75
N TRP A 163 7.53 3.68 18.41
CA TRP A 163 8.96 3.46 18.62
C TRP A 163 9.75 3.17 17.33
N ALA A 164 9.10 2.64 16.30
CA ALA A 164 9.81 1.89 15.25
C ALA A 164 8.95 1.60 14.01
N TYR A 165 9.60 1.45 12.86
CA TYR A 165 9.00 1.07 11.59
C TYR A 165 9.07 -0.45 11.38
N LEU A 166 8.01 -1.02 10.80
CA LEU A 166 8.02 -2.41 10.35
C LEU A 166 8.94 -2.52 9.14
N ARG A 167 9.91 -3.42 9.20
CA ARG A 167 10.83 -3.71 8.10
C ARG A 167 11.16 -5.18 8.03
N ASP A 168 11.65 -5.61 6.87
CA ASP A 168 12.33 -6.89 6.76
C ASP A 168 13.80 -6.80 7.20
N SER A 169 14.33 -7.91 7.69
CA SER A 169 15.72 -8.11 8.08
C SER A 169 16.16 -9.50 7.65
N ALA A 170 17.21 -9.57 6.82
CA ALA A 170 17.75 -10.84 6.31
C ALA A 170 18.13 -11.87 7.39
N ARG A 171 18.38 -11.41 8.64
CA ARG A 171 18.72 -12.29 9.79
C ARG A 171 17.50 -12.68 10.63
N SER A 172 16.44 -11.89 10.62
CA SER A 172 15.34 -12.01 11.61
C SER A 172 13.94 -12.08 10.98
N GLY A 173 13.80 -11.87 9.67
CA GLY A 173 12.51 -11.61 9.03
C GLY A 173 11.92 -10.27 9.50
N LEU A 174 10.59 -10.21 9.60
CA LEU A 174 9.88 -8.98 9.98
C LEU A 174 10.17 -8.52 11.41
N ILE A 175 10.71 -7.33 11.53
CA ILE A 175 11.04 -6.66 12.80
C ILE A 175 10.49 -5.25 12.82
N LEU A 176 10.41 -4.68 14.01
CA LEU A 176 10.24 -3.25 14.22
C LEU A 176 11.63 -2.67 14.53
N GLU A 177 12.07 -1.68 13.76
CA GLU A 177 13.36 -1.01 13.94
C GLU A 177 13.20 0.51 14.01
N GLU A 178 13.97 1.15 14.90
CA GLU A 178 14.10 2.60 14.96
C GLU A 178 15.08 3.05 13.87
N LEU A 179 14.68 4.02 13.04
CA LEU A 179 15.44 4.39 11.84
C LEU A 179 16.42 5.55 12.06
N GLY A 180 16.28 6.32 13.14
CA GLY A 180 16.97 7.61 13.30
C GLY A 180 16.71 8.52 12.09
N ASP A 181 17.78 9.03 11.47
CA ASP A 181 17.72 9.84 10.25
C ASP A 181 17.64 9.02 8.94
N ALA A 182 17.65 7.68 9.01
CA ALA A 182 17.58 6.83 7.82
C ALA A 182 16.15 6.76 7.24
N PRO A 183 15.99 6.71 5.91
CA PRO A 183 14.67 6.50 5.30
C PRO A 183 14.13 5.08 5.59
N PRO A 184 12.82 4.89 5.73
CA PRO A 184 12.20 3.58 5.85
C PRO A 184 12.51 2.66 4.66
N VAL A 185 13.04 1.47 4.96
CA VAL A 185 13.59 0.52 3.96
C VAL A 185 12.60 -0.57 3.52
N SER A 186 11.35 -0.53 3.97
CA SER A 186 10.31 -1.50 3.57
C SER A 186 8.96 -0.83 3.52
N SER A 187 8.25 -1.04 2.42
CA SER A 187 6.86 -0.63 2.22
C SER A 187 5.97 -1.84 1.95
N PHE A 188 4.69 -1.68 2.22
CA PHE A 188 3.72 -2.77 2.23
C PHE A 188 2.48 -2.37 1.42
N ARG A 189 2.13 -3.19 0.44
CA ARG A 189 0.94 -2.99 -0.39
C ARG A 189 -0.28 -3.64 0.26
N PHE A 190 -1.34 -2.85 0.44
CA PHE A 190 -2.60 -3.30 1.03
C PHE A 190 -3.57 -3.72 -0.09
N ASN A 191 -3.77 -5.03 -0.24
CA ASN A 191 -4.71 -5.57 -1.22
C ASN A 191 -6.10 -5.68 -0.60
N ASP A 192 -7.10 -5.05 -1.21
CA ASP A 192 -8.49 -5.11 -0.74
C ASP A 192 -9.07 -6.50 -0.98
N ALA A 193 -9.34 -7.23 0.11
CA ALA A 193 -9.89 -8.57 0.07
C ALA A 193 -11.43 -8.59 0.25
N GLY A 194 -12.10 -7.43 0.35
CA GLY A 194 -13.56 -7.33 0.45
C GLY A 194 -14.07 -6.68 1.74
N PRO A 195 -15.36 -6.85 2.09
CA PRO A 195 -15.93 -6.30 3.33
C PRO A 195 -15.31 -6.91 4.59
N ALA A 196 -15.12 -6.08 5.62
CA ALA A 196 -14.71 -6.55 6.95
C ALA A 196 -15.82 -7.40 7.62
N PRO A 197 -15.46 -8.37 8.49
CA PRO A 197 -16.45 -9.15 9.23
C PRO A 197 -17.36 -8.25 10.07
N ARG A 198 -18.68 -8.45 9.95
CA ARG A 198 -19.66 -7.74 10.80
C ARG A 198 -19.43 -8.15 12.26
N ARG A 199 -19.29 -7.16 13.15
CA ARG A 199 -19.41 -7.42 14.59
C ARG A 199 -20.85 -7.90 14.86
N ARG A 200 -20.98 -9.04 15.52
CA ARG A 200 -22.21 -9.45 16.21
C ARG A 200 -22.11 -9.01 17.67
#